data_AF-A0A7X3K7T3-F1
#
_entry.id   AF-A0A7X3K7T3-F1
#
_cell.length_a   1.000
_cell.length_b   1.000
_cell.length_c   1.000
_cell.angle_alpha   90.00
_cell.angle_beta   90.00
_cell.angle_gamma   90.00
#
_symmetry.space_group_name_H-M   'P 1'
#
loop_
_entity.id
_entity.type
_entity.pdbx_description
1 polymer ?
#
loop_
_entity_poly.entity_id
_entity_poly.type
_entity_poly.pdbx_seq_one_letter_code
_entity_poly.pdbx_strand_id
1 'polypeptide(L)'
;MATRTHAAAATAIGRRNAGFRPAVSAGARSRTGTSCTPVPGHDAGFTLVELMIVLTIVCILGALAYPSYAGYTVRVRRVEGQVALIDAMQRQERYRLQHQTYVEFSATEPGADGFAWWSGSSASASAYELDAHACPGREIGDCVEIRARPGTARVDMRFRDPDCGALTLDSTGHQGAEHTEARCWP
;
A
#
# COMPACT_ATOMS: atom_id res chain seq x y z
N MET A 1 -0.85 -54.40 -8.99
CA MET A 1 0.13 -53.29 -9.04
C MET A 1 -0.30 -52.24 -8.03
N ALA A 2 0.07 -52.40 -6.76
CA ALA A 2 1.21 -51.71 -6.11
C ALA A 2 0.94 -50.20 -5.90
N THR A 3 0.19 -49.82 -4.85
CA THR A 3 0.67 -49.29 -3.54
C THR A 3 1.46 -47.98 -3.59
N ARG A 4 0.92 -46.91 -2.98
CA ARG A 4 1.73 -45.93 -2.23
C ARG A 4 0.89 -45.15 -1.21
N THR A 5 0.90 -45.64 0.01
CA THR A 5 0.57 -44.94 1.25
C THR A 5 1.75 -44.03 1.63
N HIS A 6 1.51 -42.74 1.84
CA HIS A 6 2.50 -41.83 2.40
C HIS A 6 2.25 -41.65 3.90
N ALA A 7 3.14 -42.23 4.71
CA ALA A 7 3.21 -42.04 6.15
C ALA A 7 3.95 -40.73 6.46
N ALA A 8 3.32 -39.84 7.22
CA ALA A 8 3.95 -38.63 7.76
C ALA A 8 4.71 -38.97 9.05
N ALA A 9 6.03 -38.80 9.03
CA ALA A 9 6.90 -38.93 10.18
C ALA A 9 6.98 -37.58 10.92
N ALA A 10 6.45 -37.52 12.15
CA ALA A 10 6.62 -36.40 13.05
C ALA A 10 7.81 -36.66 13.99
N THR A 11 8.94 -36.00 13.73
CA THR A 11 10.14 -36.08 14.57
C THR A 11 10.04 -35.09 15.72
N ALA A 12 9.80 -35.59 16.94
CA ALA A 12 9.86 -34.83 18.17
C ALA A 12 11.33 -34.58 18.58
N ILE A 13 11.77 -33.32 18.54
CA ILE A 13 13.07 -32.90 19.06
C ILE A 13 12.86 -32.20 20.40
N GLY A 14 13.08 -32.96 21.48
CA GLY A 14 13.13 -32.43 22.84
C GLY A 14 14.45 -31.69 23.10
N ARG A 15 14.37 -30.41 23.48
CA ARG A 15 15.50 -29.66 24.03
C ARG A 15 15.30 -29.47 25.53
N ARG A 16 16.16 -30.15 26.30
CA ARG A 16 16.33 -30.00 27.74
C ARG A 16 17.17 -28.74 27.98
N ASN A 17 16.59 -27.70 28.57
CA ASN A 17 17.36 -26.55 29.07
C ASN A 17 17.73 -26.81 30.54
N ALA A 18 18.96 -27.27 30.76
CA ALA A 18 19.57 -27.33 32.08
C ALA A 18 20.03 -25.92 32.48
N GLY A 19 19.45 -25.39 33.56
CA GLY A 19 19.83 -24.11 34.13
C GLY A 19 21.24 -24.15 34.73
N PHE A 20 22.12 -23.28 34.23
CA PHE A 20 23.42 -23.00 34.82
C PHE A 20 23.31 -21.73 35.67
N ARG A 21 23.36 -21.88 36.99
CA ARG A 21 23.42 -20.77 37.96
C ARG A 21 24.89 -20.53 38.33
N PRO A 22 25.50 -19.38 38.04
CA PRO A 22 26.70 -18.98 38.75
C PRO A 22 26.31 -18.30 40.08
N ALA A 23 26.93 -18.76 41.16
CA ALA A 23 26.88 -18.13 42.47
C ALA A 23 27.76 -16.87 42.43
N VAL A 24 27.15 -15.69 42.63
CA VAL A 24 27.88 -14.45 42.85
C VAL A 24 28.10 -14.27 44.36
N SER A 25 29.36 -14.12 44.74
CA SER A 25 29.81 -13.99 46.12
C SER A 25 29.49 -12.60 46.68
N ALA A 26 28.95 -12.60 47.90
CA ALA A 26 28.72 -11.41 48.69
C ALA A 26 30.07 -10.82 49.14
N GLY A 27 30.42 -9.67 48.56
CA GLY A 27 31.54 -8.83 49.00
C GLY A 27 31.01 -7.58 49.69
N ALA A 28 30.71 -7.68 50.99
CA ALA A 28 30.43 -6.52 51.83
C ALA A 28 31.72 -5.71 52.02
N ARG A 29 31.76 -4.48 51.51
CA ARG A 29 32.76 -3.47 51.90
C ARG A 29 32.05 -2.15 52.21
N SER A 30 31.92 -1.92 53.51
CA SER A 30 31.73 -0.61 54.13
C SER A 30 32.95 0.27 53.87
N ARG A 31 32.74 1.51 53.38
CA ARG A 31 33.63 2.64 53.66
C ARG A 31 32.95 3.98 53.34
N THR A 32 32.58 4.65 54.44
CA THR A 32 32.80 6.07 54.75
C THR A 32 32.31 7.13 53.76
N GLY A 33 31.35 7.92 54.28
CA GLY A 33 30.70 9.03 53.62
C GLY A 33 31.65 10.11 53.10
N THR A 34 31.38 10.50 51.86
CA THR A 34 31.66 11.82 51.33
C THR A 34 30.31 12.52 51.28
N SER A 35 30.12 13.58 52.06
CA SER A 35 28.94 14.41 52.03
C SER A 35 28.92 15.22 50.73
N CYS A 36 28.27 14.69 49.69
CA CYS A 36 27.84 15.47 48.53
C CYS A 36 26.69 16.37 48.99
N THR A 37 26.94 17.67 49.13
CA THR A 37 25.86 18.64 49.30
C THR A 37 25.09 18.74 47.98
N PRO A 38 23.77 18.47 47.95
CA PRO A 38 22.97 18.67 46.76
C PRO A 38 22.92 20.17 46.44
N VAL A 39 23.43 20.56 45.27
CA VAL A 39 23.10 21.85 44.68
C VAL A 39 21.61 21.76 44.33
N PRO A 40 20.75 22.71 44.76
CA PRO A 40 19.38 22.74 44.31
C PRO A 40 19.39 22.98 42.80
N GLY A 41 19.23 21.91 42.02
CA GLY A 41 18.85 22.03 40.62
C GLY A 41 17.49 22.71 40.62
N HIS A 42 17.38 23.87 39.98
CA HIS A 42 16.08 24.38 39.61
C HIS A 42 15.44 23.32 38.71
N ASP A 43 14.37 22.70 39.19
CA ASP A 43 13.48 21.93 38.33
C ASP A 43 12.98 22.89 37.25
N ALA A 44 13.56 22.82 36.07
CA ALA A 44 13.15 23.60 34.90
C ALA A 44 11.80 23.04 34.43
N GLY A 45 10.72 23.50 35.06
CA GLY A 45 9.36 23.20 34.64
C GLY A 45 9.01 23.97 33.37
N PHE A 46 8.45 23.27 32.39
CA PHE A 46 7.87 23.87 31.18
C PHE A 46 6.70 24.78 31.57
N THR A 47 6.66 26.03 31.09
CA THR A 47 5.55 26.92 31.41
C THR A 47 4.33 26.62 30.52
N LEU A 48 3.11 26.86 31.02
CA LEU A 48 1.89 26.71 30.22
C LEU A 48 1.92 27.62 28.99
N VAL A 49 2.47 28.83 29.15
CA VAL A 49 2.58 29.81 28.06
C VAL A 49 3.56 29.33 26.97
N GLU A 50 4.67 28.70 27.36
CA GLU A 50 5.61 28.11 26.40
C GLU A 50 4.94 27.02 25.56
N LEU A 51 4.12 26.17 26.18
CA LEU A 51 3.35 25.16 25.47
C LEU A 51 2.32 25.78 24.52
N MET A 52 1.67 26.89 24.91
CA MET A 52 0.72 27.58 24.04
C MET A 52 1.39 28.16 22.79
N ILE A 53 2.59 28.72 22.91
CA ILE A 53 3.33 29.24 21.77
C ILE A 53 3.76 28.08 20.86
N VAL A 54 4.32 27.00 21.42
CA VAL A 54 4.75 25.82 20.65
C VAL A 54 3.58 25.21 19.89
N LEU A 55 2.44 24.99 20.55
CA LEU A 55 1.25 24.42 19.91
C LEU A 55 0.73 25.33 18.80
N THR A 56 0.74 26.65 19.01
CA THR A 56 0.33 27.63 17.99
C THR A 56 1.20 27.52 16.74
N ILE A 57 2.52 27.43 16.90
CA ILE A 57 3.45 27.27 15.77
C ILE A 57 3.20 25.93 15.06
N VAL A 58 3.03 24.83 15.81
CA VAL A 58 2.75 23.51 15.23
C VAL A 58 1.43 23.51 14.46
N CYS A 59 0.38 24.19 14.93
CA CYS A 59 -0.89 24.32 14.22
C CYS A 59 -0.72 25.06 12.89
N ILE A 60 0.04 26.16 12.86
CA ILE A 60 0.31 26.92 11.63
C ILE A 60 1.08 26.07 10.62
N LEU A 61 2.14 25.39 11.08
CA LEU A 61 2.93 24.51 10.21
C LEU A 61 2.11 23.32 9.70
N GLY A 62 1.30 22.72 10.56
CA GLY A 62 0.42 21.60 10.21
C GLY A 62 -0.60 21.97 9.13
N ALA A 63 -1.17 23.17 9.19
CA ALA A 63 -2.15 23.66 8.22
C ALA A 63 -1.59 23.77 6.80
N LEU A 64 -0.31 24.13 6.65
CA LEU A 64 0.34 24.26 5.34
C LEU A 64 0.94 22.92 4.86
N ALA A 65 1.55 22.16 5.77
CA ALA A 65 2.23 20.91 5.44
C ALA A 65 1.25 19.80 5.03
N TYR A 66 0.14 19.65 5.76
CA TYR A 66 -0.80 18.53 5.55
C TYR A 66 -1.39 18.45 4.13
N PRO A 67 -2.01 19.51 3.56
CA PRO A 67 -2.59 19.42 2.22
C PRO A 67 -1.55 19.12 1.14
N SER A 68 -0.32 19.65 1.29
CA SER A 68 0.76 19.42 0.33
C SER A 68 1.18 17.94 0.26
N TYR A 69 1.27 17.27 1.41
CA TYR A 69 1.63 15.86 1.49
C TYR A 69 0.51 14.98 0.93
N ALA A 70 -0.75 15.27 1.27
CA ALA A 70 -1.90 14.54 0.75
C ALA A 70 -1.92 14.55 -0.79
N GLY A 71 -1.71 15.72 -1.42
CA GLY A 71 -1.66 15.84 -2.88
C GLY A 71 -0.52 15.03 -3.52
N TYR A 72 0.64 14.96 -2.87
CA TYR A 72 1.74 14.12 -3.34
C TYR A 72 1.36 12.63 -3.37
N THR A 73 0.74 12.13 -2.31
CA THR A 73 0.33 10.72 -2.24
C THR A 73 -0.71 10.35 -3.30
N VAL A 74 -1.64 11.25 -3.60
CA VAL A 74 -2.63 11.07 -4.67
C VAL A 74 -1.94 10.96 -6.03
N ARG A 75 -0.98 11.85 -6.31
CA ARG A 75 -0.22 11.80 -7.57
C ARG A 75 0.56 10.51 -7.75
N VAL A 76 1.23 10.02 -6.69
CA VAL A 76 1.98 8.76 -6.74
C VAL A 76 1.04 7.58 -7.02
N ARG A 77 -0.11 7.52 -6.32
CA ARG A 77 -1.10 6.47 -6.53
C ARG A 77 -1.77 6.56 -7.91
N ARG A 78 -1.97 7.77 -8.46
CA ARG A 78 -2.45 7.97 -9.83
C ARG A 78 -1.48 7.37 -10.85
N VAL A 79 -0.18 7.60 -10.68
CA VAL A 79 0.85 6.99 -11.53
C VAL A 79 0.84 5.46 -11.41
N GLU A 80 0.65 4.92 -10.21
CA GLU A 80 0.47 3.46 -10.01
C GLU A 80 -0.70 2.91 -10.86
N GLY A 81 -1.86 3.59 -10.83
CA GLY A 81 -3.02 3.23 -11.66
C GLY A 81 -2.74 3.31 -13.16
N GLN A 82 -2.07 4.37 -13.63
CA GLN A 82 -1.69 4.55 -15.04
C GLN A 82 -0.75 3.44 -15.52
N VAL A 83 0.26 3.10 -14.71
CA VAL A 83 1.21 2.02 -15.03
C VAL A 83 0.46 0.68 -15.12
N ALA A 84 -0.46 0.43 -14.19
CA ALA A 84 -1.28 -0.78 -14.21
C ALA A 84 -2.17 -0.87 -15.47
N LEU A 85 -2.76 0.24 -15.91
CA LEU A 85 -3.53 0.30 -17.16
C LEU A 85 -2.66 -0.02 -18.38
N ILE A 86 -1.47 0.55 -18.47
CA ILE A 86 -0.53 0.29 -19.58
C ILE A 86 -0.08 -1.17 -19.59
N ASP A 87 0.27 -1.75 -18.44
CA ASP A 87 0.65 -3.16 -18.34
C ASP A 87 -0.53 -4.10 -18.68
N ALA A 88 -1.74 -3.79 -18.20
CA ALA A 88 -2.95 -4.52 -18.57
C ALA A 88 -3.21 -4.45 -20.08
N MET A 89 -3.02 -3.29 -20.71
CA MET A 89 -3.17 -3.12 -22.15
C MET A 89 -2.12 -3.92 -22.93
N GLN A 90 -0.87 -3.93 -22.49
CA GLN A 90 0.17 -4.77 -23.09
C GLN A 90 -0.17 -6.27 -22.99
N ARG A 91 -0.81 -6.70 -21.91
CA ARG A 91 -1.32 -8.08 -21.76
C ARG A 91 -2.49 -8.34 -22.71
N GLN A 92 -3.42 -7.41 -22.85
CA GLN A 92 -4.52 -7.48 -23.82
C GLN A 92 -3.99 -7.66 -25.24
N GLU A 93 -2.99 -6.88 -25.66
CA GLU A 93 -2.42 -7.00 -27.00
C GLU A 93 -1.71 -8.34 -27.23
N ARG A 94 -0.96 -8.84 -26.24
CA ARG A 94 -0.37 -10.17 -26.32
C ARG A 94 -1.43 -11.26 -26.43
N TYR A 95 -2.54 -11.13 -25.70
CA TYR A 95 -3.65 -12.08 -25.76
C TYR A 95 -4.32 -12.06 -27.14
N ARG A 96 -4.54 -10.87 -27.70
CA ARG A 96 -5.11 -10.67 -29.04
C ARG A 96 -4.24 -11.29 -30.14
N LEU A 97 -2.91 -11.19 -30.03
CA LEU A 97 -2.01 -11.83 -31.01
C LEU A 97 -2.15 -13.36 -31.05
N GLN A 98 -2.61 -14.00 -29.97
CA GLN A 98 -2.76 -15.44 -29.87
C GLN A 98 -4.19 -15.92 -30.15
N HIS A 99 -5.19 -15.16 -29.71
CA HIS A 99 -6.61 -15.58 -29.74
C HIS A 99 -7.47 -14.76 -30.71
N GLN A 100 -6.90 -13.76 -31.38
CA GLN A 100 -7.59 -12.84 -32.29
C GLN A 100 -8.73 -12.02 -31.66
N THR A 101 -8.85 -12.02 -30.32
CA THR A 101 -9.82 -11.24 -29.54
C THR A 101 -9.17 -10.72 -28.27
N TYR A 102 -9.74 -9.66 -27.69
CA TYR A 102 -9.43 -9.25 -26.31
C TYR A 102 -10.24 -10.05 -25.29
N VAL A 103 -9.90 -9.90 -24.01
CA VAL A 103 -10.58 -10.56 -22.90
C VAL A 103 -11.18 -9.54 -21.95
N GLU A 104 -12.44 -9.72 -21.58
CA GLU A 104 -13.06 -8.95 -20.49
C GLU A 104 -12.58 -9.50 -19.16
N PHE A 105 -12.34 -8.61 -18.20
CA PHE A 105 -12.00 -9.02 -16.85
C PHE A 105 -12.51 -8.01 -15.83
N SER A 106 -12.80 -8.49 -14.63
CA SER A 106 -13.12 -7.66 -13.49
C SER A 106 -12.67 -8.35 -12.21
N ALA A 107 -12.85 -7.70 -11.07
CA ALA A 107 -12.56 -8.35 -9.79
C ALA A 107 -13.47 -9.54 -9.47
N THR A 108 -14.67 -9.62 -10.08
CA THR A 108 -15.61 -10.75 -9.86
C THR A 108 -15.41 -11.84 -10.89
N GLU A 109 -15.02 -11.46 -12.10
CA GLU A 109 -14.80 -12.36 -13.23
C GLU A 109 -13.34 -12.22 -13.64
N PRO A 110 -12.43 -13.03 -13.06
CA PRO A 110 -11.04 -13.02 -13.47
C PRO A 110 -10.99 -13.40 -14.96
N GLY A 111 -10.25 -12.61 -15.74
CA GLY A 111 -10.05 -12.88 -17.17
C GLY A 111 -9.16 -14.10 -17.39
N ALA A 112 -8.50 -14.13 -18.55
CA ALA A 112 -7.50 -15.15 -18.84
C ALA A 112 -6.34 -15.13 -17.80
N ASP A 113 -5.57 -16.21 -17.76
CA ASP A 113 -4.42 -16.30 -16.87
C ASP A 113 -3.46 -15.12 -17.09
N GLY A 114 -3.09 -14.46 -15.98
CA GLY A 114 -2.16 -13.34 -16.00
C GLY A 114 -2.80 -11.97 -16.14
N PHE A 115 -4.12 -11.81 -16.07
CA PHE A 115 -4.76 -10.50 -15.91
C PHE A 115 -5.00 -10.18 -14.43
N ALA A 116 -4.36 -9.11 -13.93
CA ALA A 116 -4.55 -8.63 -12.56
C ALA A 116 -5.60 -7.51 -12.54
N TRP A 117 -6.61 -7.64 -11.68
CA TRP A 117 -7.65 -6.62 -11.50
C TRP A 117 -7.26 -5.53 -10.48
N TRP A 118 -5.98 -5.42 -10.10
CA TRP A 118 -5.51 -4.46 -9.09
C TRP A 118 -4.17 -3.84 -9.51
N SER A 119 -3.89 -2.61 -9.07
CA SER A 119 -2.72 -1.83 -9.54
C SER A 119 -1.40 -2.15 -8.81
N GLY A 120 -1.49 -2.54 -7.54
CA GLY A 120 -0.33 -2.72 -6.66
C GLY A 120 0.17 -4.16 -6.60
N SER A 121 0.89 -4.49 -5.52
CA SER A 121 1.40 -5.85 -5.27
C SER A 121 0.31 -6.83 -4.82
N SER A 122 -0.81 -6.32 -4.30
CA SER A 122 -1.96 -7.09 -3.84
C SER A 122 -3.22 -6.23 -3.85
N ALA A 123 -4.39 -6.86 -3.90
CA ALA A 123 -5.67 -6.16 -3.89
C ALA A 123 -5.82 -5.18 -2.69
N SER A 124 -5.48 -5.62 -1.48
CA SER A 124 -5.62 -4.81 -0.26
C SER A 124 -4.66 -3.62 -0.16
N ALA A 125 -3.54 -3.65 -0.88
CA ALA A 125 -2.57 -2.56 -0.93
C ALA A 125 -2.77 -1.64 -2.14
N SER A 126 -3.64 -2.02 -3.07
CA SER A 126 -3.84 -1.28 -4.32
C SER A 126 -4.70 -0.05 -4.09
N ALA A 127 -4.40 1.02 -4.81
CA ALA A 127 -5.23 2.22 -4.83
C ALA A 127 -6.39 2.10 -5.82
N TYR A 128 -6.18 1.37 -6.92
CA TYR A 128 -7.11 1.23 -8.03
C TYR A 128 -7.51 -0.23 -8.26
N GLU A 129 -8.80 -0.44 -8.51
CA GLU A 129 -9.38 -1.66 -9.07
C GLU A 129 -9.44 -1.54 -10.59
N LEU A 130 -8.99 -2.55 -11.32
CA LEU A 130 -8.99 -2.61 -12.78
C LEU A 130 -10.09 -3.52 -13.29
N ASP A 131 -10.74 -3.06 -14.35
CA ASP A 131 -11.65 -3.85 -15.17
C ASP A 131 -11.41 -3.56 -16.66
N ALA A 132 -11.75 -4.52 -17.52
CA ALA A 132 -11.70 -4.38 -18.96
C ALA A 132 -13.03 -4.81 -19.57
N HIS A 133 -13.53 -4.00 -20.48
CA HIS A 133 -14.82 -4.19 -21.17
C HIS A 133 -14.73 -3.70 -22.61
N ALA A 134 -15.68 -4.11 -23.45
CA ALA A 134 -15.73 -3.63 -24.83
C ALA A 134 -15.92 -2.10 -24.89
N CYS A 135 -15.26 -1.45 -25.86
CA CYS A 135 -15.45 -0.02 -26.09
C CYS A 135 -16.90 0.30 -26.50
N PRO A 136 -17.43 1.50 -26.19
CA PRO A 136 -18.79 1.88 -26.55
C PRO A 136 -19.09 1.69 -28.05
N GLY A 137 -20.11 0.89 -28.35
CA GLY A 137 -20.56 0.64 -29.72
C GLY A 137 -19.62 -0.24 -30.57
N ARG A 138 -18.66 -0.92 -29.95
CA ARG A 138 -17.75 -1.88 -30.60
C ARG A 138 -17.83 -3.23 -29.92
N GLU A 139 -17.43 -4.28 -30.62
CA GLU A 139 -17.29 -5.61 -30.03
C GLU A 139 -15.92 -5.74 -29.33
N ILE A 140 -15.86 -6.62 -28.33
CA ILE A 140 -14.64 -6.89 -27.57
C ILE A 140 -13.49 -7.38 -28.45
N GLY A 141 -13.75 -8.00 -29.61
CA GLY A 141 -12.69 -8.41 -30.54
C GLY A 141 -11.99 -7.24 -31.24
N ASP A 142 -12.70 -6.11 -31.38
CA ASP A 142 -12.23 -4.94 -32.12
C ASP A 142 -11.57 -3.91 -31.22
N CYS A 143 -12.14 -3.69 -30.03
CA CYS A 143 -11.71 -2.65 -29.11
C CYS A 143 -12.01 -3.02 -27.66
N VAL A 144 -11.01 -2.86 -26.80
CA VAL A 144 -11.13 -3.02 -25.35
C VAL A 144 -10.81 -1.70 -24.67
N GLU A 145 -11.64 -1.31 -23.71
CA GLU A 145 -11.40 -0.21 -22.77
C GLU A 145 -11.05 -0.83 -21.42
N ILE A 146 -9.91 -0.43 -20.86
CA ILE A 146 -9.49 -0.79 -19.51
C ILE A 146 -9.74 0.42 -18.61
N ARG A 147 -10.38 0.20 -17.47
CA ARG A 147 -10.72 1.23 -16.49
C ARG A 147 -10.08 0.92 -15.15
N ALA A 148 -9.53 1.93 -14.52
CA ALA A 148 -8.98 1.90 -13.16
C ALA A 148 -9.86 2.76 -12.26
N ARG A 149 -10.57 2.15 -11.31
CA ARG A 149 -11.47 2.80 -10.36
C ARG A 149 -10.80 2.95 -8.98
N PRO A 150 -10.64 4.18 -8.46
CA PRO A 150 -10.05 4.38 -7.13
C PRO A 150 -11.06 4.05 -6.02
N GLY A 151 -10.58 3.58 -4.87
CA GLY A 151 -11.37 3.61 -3.63
C GLY A 151 -12.54 2.61 -3.56
N THR A 152 -12.53 1.53 -4.35
CA THR A 152 -13.58 0.50 -4.29
C THR A 152 -13.48 -0.34 -3.01
N ALA A 153 -14.53 -1.11 -2.72
CA ALA A 153 -14.56 -1.99 -1.54
C ALA A 153 -13.53 -3.15 -1.58
N ARG A 154 -12.92 -3.41 -2.75
CA ARG A 154 -11.97 -4.51 -2.96
C ARG A 154 -10.51 -4.07 -2.89
N VAL A 155 -10.28 -2.77 -2.93
CA VAL A 155 -8.96 -2.13 -2.84
C VAL A 155 -8.92 -1.18 -1.63
N ASP A 156 -7.99 -0.24 -1.57
CA ASP A 156 -7.97 0.77 -0.51
C ASP A 156 -9.18 1.72 -0.60
N MET A 157 -10.27 1.37 0.10
CA MET A 157 -11.52 2.14 0.18
C MET A 157 -11.35 3.58 0.71
N ARG A 158 -10.22 3.90 1.35
CA ARG A 158 -9.95 5.26 1.86
C ARG A 158 -9.35 6.15 0.79
N PHE A 159 -8.78 5.56 -0.26
CA PHE A 159 -8.20 6.29 -1.34
C PHE A 159 -9.28 7.00 -2.16
N ARG A 160 -9.04 8.27 -2.47
CA ARG A 160 -9.87 9.04 -3.39
C ARG A 160 -8.95 9.89 -4.24
N ASP A 161 -9.27 9.96 -5.53
CA ASP A 161 -8.65 10.88 -6.47
C ASP A 161 -9.69 11.94 -6.86
N PRO A 162 -9.80 13.06 -6.12
CA PRO A 162 -10.85 14.05 -6.34
C PRO A 162 -10.69 14.82 -7.66
N ASP A 163 -9.49 14.85 -8.24
CA ASP A 163 -9.27 15.62 -9.48
C ASP A 163 -9.59 14.79 -10.72
N CYS A 164 -9.42 13.47 -10.67
CA CYS A 164 -9.47 12.61 -11.86
C CYS A 164 -10.52 11.50 -11.81
N GLY A 165 -10.84 10.98 -10.63
CA GLY A 165 -11.73 9.84 -10.50
C GLY A 165 -11.20 8.59 -11.20
N ALA A 166 -12.07 7.86 -11.89
CA ALA A 166 -11.66 6.68 -12.66
C ALA A 166 -10.83 7.06 -13.89
N LEU A 167 -9.72 6.33 -14.12
CA LEU A 167 -8.87 6.49 -15.31
C LEU A 167 -9.22 5.42 -16.35
N THR A 168 -9.15 5.76 -17.64
CA THR A 168 -9.41 4.83 -18.73
C THR A 168 -8.32 4.85 -19.79
N LEU A 169 -8.05 3.70 -20.39
CA LEU A 169 -7.17 3.53 -21.54
C LEU A 169 -7.79 2.51 -22.49
N ASP A 170 -7.96 2.87 -23.76
CA ASP A 170 -8.45 1.95 -24.79
C ASP A 170 -7.33 1.41 -25.68
N SER A 171 -7.64 0.35 -26.44
CA SER A 171 -6.70 -0.28 -27.38
C SER A 171 -6.32 0.60 -28.57
N THR A 172 -7.00 1.72 -28.78
CA THR A 172 -6.64 2.72 -29.80
C THR A 172 -5.65 3.76 -29.27
N GLY A 173 -5.34 3.72 -27.97
CA GLY A 173 -4.46 4.64 -27.28
C GLY A 173 -5.18 5.89 -26.75
N HIS A 174 -6.51 5.93 -26.79
CA HIS A 174 -7.26 7.02 -26.19
C HIS A 174 -7.20 6.89 -24.67
N GLN A 175 -6.72 7.96 -24.03
CA GLN A 175 -6.61 8.08 -22.59
C GLN A 175 -7.74 8.96 -22.07
N GLY A 176 -8.41 8.52 -21.01
CA GLY A 176 -9.55 9.24 -20.43
C GLY A 176 -9.50 9.25 -18.91
N ALA A 177 -10.28 10.16 -18.35
CA ALA A 177 -10.55 10.21 -16.92
C ALA A 177 -12.02 10.63 -16.72
N GLU A 178 -12.60 10.21 -15.60
CA GLU A 178 -13.97 10.56 -15.23
C GLU A 178 -14.16 12.07 -15.11
N HIS A 179 -13.17 12.76 -14.52
CA HIS A 179 -13.12 14.20 -14.44
C HIS A 179 -12.16 14.77 -15.49
N THR A 180 -12.73 15.37 -16.55
CA THR A 180 -11.98 15.87 -17.70
C THR A 180 -11.34 17.25 -17.48
N GLU A 181 -11.66 17.92 -16.37
CA GLU A 181 -11.18 19.27 -16.06
C GLU A 181 -9.70 19.29 -15.63
N ALA A 182 -9.20 18.18 -15.08
CA ALA A 182 -7.81 18.03 -14.67
C ALA A 182 -7.01 17.30 -15.76
N ARG A 183 -5.75 17.72 -15.98
CA ARG A 183 -4.78 16.93 -16.75
C ARG A 183 -4.40 15.69 -15.93
N CYS A 184 -5.18 14.63 -16.11
CA CYS A 184 -5.05 13.37 -15.39
C CYS A 184 -3.99 12.45 -15.99
N TRP A 185 -3.78 12.55 -17.29
CA TRP A 185 -2.73 11.85 -18.02
C TRP A 185 -1.57 12.81 -18.32
N PRO A 186 -0.31 12.30 -18.30
CA PRO A 186 0.88 13.10 -18.58
C PRO A 186 0.93 13.61 -20.03
#